data_AF-A0A5C6UIR4-F1
#
_entry.id   AF-A0A5C6UIR4-F1
#
_cell.length_a   1.000
_cell.length_b   1.000
_cell.length_c   1.000
_cell.angle_alpha   90.00
_cell.angle_beta   90.00
_cell.angle_gamma   90.00
#
_symmetry.space_group_name_H-M   'P 1'
#
loop_
_entity.id
_entity.type
_entity.pdbx_description
1 polymer ?
#
loop_
_entity_poly.entity_id
_entity_poly.type
_entity_poly.pdbx_seq_one_letter_code
_entity_poly.pdbx_strand_id
1 'polypeptide(L)'
;MRNLQLEAELAAHSEHRAPPLIWWRSLAASVFIAERCIVEAAVASVVTASRLAPPDLIGDMFSAQAEEKTDVYNRLAAHFTCLDGMNLGVLWEVAGSCSALAAADYDPVGLLRTLKGLSEPYITAQPEMRLSVAATWLSEMGGILNPTVMSRIDWEHALGGKRRDDDGSIWEEPE
;
A
#
# COMPACT_ATOMS: atom_id res chain seq x y z
N MET A 1 4.45 -18.54 -24.05
CA MET A 1 4.97 -18.19 -22.71
C MET A 1 3.80 -18.15 -21.76
N ARG A 2 3.95 -18.73 -20.56
CA ARG A 2 2.90 -18.85 -19.55
C ARG A 2 3.10 -17.72 -18.53
N ASN A 3 2.09 -16.87 -18.31
CA ASN A 3 2.19 -15.76 -17.37
C ASN A 3 1.74 -16.22 -15.98
N LEU A 4 2.71 -16.63 -15.16
CA LEU A 4 2.46 -17.18 -13.83
C LEU A 4 1.82 -16.17 -12.87
N GLN A 5 2.10 -14.88 -13.03
CA GLN A 5 1.48 -13.82 -12.22
C GLN A 5 -0.01 -13.66 -12.55
N LEU A 6 -0.36 -13.64 -13.84
CA LEU A 6 -1.76 -13.57 -14.29
C LEU A 6 -2.57 -14.82 -13.89
N GLU A 7 -1.96 -16.01 -13.93
CA GLU A 7 -2.63 -17.24 -13.49
C GLU A 7 -2.90 -17.23 -11.97
N ALA A 8 -1.97 -16.73 -11.16
CA ALA A 8 -2.15 -16.57 -9.73
C ALA A 8 -3.25 -15.54 -9.41
N GLU A 9 -3.30 -14.43 -10.15
CA GLU A 9 -4.38 -13.45 -10.04
C GLU A 9 -5.74 -14.07 -10.35
N LEU A 10 -5.87 -14.78 -11.47
CA LEU A 10 -7.14 -15.40 -11.88
C LEU A 10 -7.62 -16.47 -10.89
N ALA A 11 -6.70 -17.25 -10.32
CA ALA A 11 -7.02 -18.22 -9.27
C ALA A 11 -7.56 -17.52 -8.01
N ALA A 12 -6.86 -16.50 -7.53
CA ALA A 12 -7.27 -15.73 -6.35
C ALA A 12 -8.62 -15.01 -6.54
N HIS A 13 -8.86 -14.44 -7.71
CA HIS A 13 -10.16 -13.85 -8.06
C HIS A 13 -11.31 -14.85 -7.93
N SER A 14 -11.08 -16.10 -8.36
CA SER A 14 -12.09 -17.16 -8.31
C SER A 14 -12.39 -17.63 -6.89
N GLU A 15 -11.37 -17.61 -6.02
CA GLU A 15 -11.46 -18.07 -4.63
C GLU A 15 -12.10 -17.01 -3.72
N HIS A 16 -11.66 -15.76 -3.82
CA HIS A 16 -12.04 -14.71 -2.87
C HIS A 16 -13.20 -13.83 -3.35
N ARG A 17 -13.70 -14.04 -4.58
CA ARG A 17 -14.81 -13.28 -5.19
C ARG A 17 -14.62 -11.76 -5.20
N ALA A 18 -13.37 -11.29 -5.05
CA ALA A 18 -12.98 -9.89 -5.05
C ALA A 18 -11.64 -9.73 -5.77
N PRO A 19 -11.38 -8.58 -6.41
CA PRO A 19 -10.07 -8.28 -6.96
C PRO A 19 -8.95 -8.27 -5.91
N PRO A 20 -7.77 -8.90 -6.20
CA PRO A 20 -6.64 -8.94 -5.27
C PRO A 20 -6.23 -7.56 -4.73
N LEU A 21 -6.35 -6.51 -5.54
CA LEU A 21 -5.96 -5.15 -5.17
C LEU A 21 -6.89 -4.48 -4.15
N ILE A 22 -8.10 -4.98 -3.95
CA ILE A 22 -9.03 -4.48 -2.91
C ILE A 22 -9.29 -5.49 -1.81
N TRP A 23 -8.92 -6.74 -2.06
CA TRP A 23 -9.25 -7.88 -1.22
C TRP A 23 -8.69 -7.75 0.20
N TRP A 24 -7.48 -7.19 0.35
CA TRP A 24 -6.84 -6.93 1.64
C TRP A 24 -7.70 -6.13 2.62
N ARG A 25 -8.63 -5.30 2.13
CA ARG A 25 -9.53 -4.48 2.95
C ARG A 25 -10.57 -5.30 3.73
N SER A 26 -10.71 -6.58 3.42
CA SER A 26 -11.72 -7.48 4.01
C SER A 26 -11.13 -8.54 4.92
N LEU A 27 -9.80 -8.62 5.01
CA LEU A 27 -9.09 -9.68 5.72
C LEU A 27 -8.59 -9.23 7.08
N ALA A 28 -8.57 -10.16 8.02
CA ALA A 28 -7.76 -10.01 9.21
C ALA A 28 -6.26 -9.97 8.83
N ALA A 29 -5.45 -9.20 9.55
CA ALA A 29 -4.03 -9.02 9.26
C ALA A 29 -3.26 -10.35 9.13
N SER A 30 -3.50 -11.32 10.02
CA SER A 30 -2.85 -12.63 9.98
C SER A 30 -3.18 -13.44 8.73
N VAL A 31 -4.42 -13.35 8.24
CA VAL A 31 -4.85 -14.00 6.98
C VAL A 31 -4.19 -13.32 5.79
N PHE A 32 -4.17 -11.99 5.78
CA PHE A 32 -3.48 -11.25 4.74
C PHE A 32 -1.98 -11.60 4.69
N ILE A 33 -1.29 -11.65 5.83
CA ILE A 33 0.13 -12.00 5.91
C ILE A 33 0.39 -13.39 5.31
N ALA A 34 -0.46 -14.36 5.59
CA ALA A 34 -0.32 -15.73 5.07
C ALA A 34 -0.48 -15.79 3.54
N GLU A 35 -1.31 -14.92 2.96
CA GLU A 35 -1.70 -14.96 1.54
C GLU A 35 -1.15 -13.77 0.72
N ARG A 36 -0.25 -12.98 1.32
CA ARG A 36 0.25 -11.71 0.75
C ARG A 36 0.89 -11.85 -0.63
N CYS A 37 1.47 -13.02 -0.94
CA CYS A 37 2.11 -13.31 -2.22
C CYS A 37 1.16 -13.14 -3.43
N ILE A 38 -0.14 -13.33 -3.22
CA ILE A 38 -1.18 -13.10 -4.23
C ILE A 38 -1.25 -11.62 -4.60
N VAL A 39 -1.24 -10.75 -3.58
CA VAL A 39 -1.31 -9.30 -3.76
C VAL A 39 0.01 -8.77 -4.32
N GLU A 40 1.14 -9.34 -3.91
CA GLU A 40 2.45 -9.03 -4.53
C GLU A 40 2.44 -9.29 -6.04
N ALA A 41 1.91 -10.45 -6.47
CA ALA A 41 1.82 -10.78 -7.89
C ALA A 41 0.92 -9.80 -8.67
N ALA A 42 -0.24 -9.45 -8.10
CA ALA A 42 -1.17 -8.50 -8.69
C ALA A 42 -0.58 -7.09 -8.82
N VAL A 43 0.08 -6.60 -7.75
CA VAL A 43 0.81 -5.33 -7.78
C VAL A 43 1.88 -5.37 -8.87
N ALA A 44 2.69 -6.42 -8.90
CA ALA A 44 3.78 -6.54 -9.87
C ALA A 44 3.28 -6.50 -11.33
N SER A 45 2.19 -7.21 -11.61
CA SER A 45 1.54 -7.24 -12.91
C SER A 45 1.02 -5.87 -13.33
N VAL A 46 0.25 -5.18 -12.47
CA VAL A 46 -0.32 -3.87 -12.78
C VAL A 46 0.75 -2.79 -12.90
N VAL A 47 1.74 -2.78 -12.00
CA VAL A 47 2.85 -1.83 -12.05
C VAL A 47 3.64 -2.00 -13.35
N THR A 48 3.92 -3.24 -13.75
CA THR A 48 4.68 -3.54 -14.99
C THR A 48 3.87 -3.21 -16.24
N ALA A 49 2.59 -3.57 -16.27
CA ALA A 49 1.72 -3.38 -17.43
C ALA A 49 1.36 -1.90 -17.65
N SER A 50 1.08 -1.18 -16.57
CA SER A 50 0.69 0.24 -16.64
C SER A 50 1.84 1.17 -16.98
N ARG A 51 3.08 0.81 -16.58
CA ARG A 51 4.29 1.67 -16.70
C ARG A 51 4.10 3.06 -16.09
N LEU A 52 3.20 3.17 -15.11
CA LEU A 52 2.94 4.43 -14.41
C LEU A 52 3.95 4.69 -13.28
N ALA A 53 4.65 3.66 -12.82
CA ALA A 53 5.75 3.79 -11.87
C ALA A 53 7.07 4.12 -12.59
N PRO A 54 8.03 4.78 -11.91
CA PRO A 54 9.37 5.02 -12.43
C PRO A 54 10.10 3.70 -12.80
N PRO A 55 10.86 3.63 -13.91
CA PRO A 55 11.49 2.40 -14.36
C PRO A 55 12.47 1.76 -13.36
N ASP A 56 13.17 2.59 -12.58
CA ASP A 56 14.03 2.17 -11.48
C ASP A 56 13.21 1.44 -10.41
N LEU A 57 12.06 2.00 -10.02
CA LEU A 57 11.19 1.41 -9.01
C LEU A 57 10.52 0.11 -9.49
N ILE A 58 10.21 0.02 -10.79
CA ILE A 58 9.76 -1.24 -11.41
C ILE A 58 10.88 -2.28 -11.35
N GLY A 59 12.14 -1.88 -11.63
CA GLY A 59 13.30 -2.75 -11.52
C GLY A 59 13.51 -3.27 -10.10
N ASP A 60 13.54 -2.36 -9.12
CA ASP A 60 13.72 -2.65 -7.71
C ASP A 60 12.71 -3.67 -7.20
N MET A 61 11.45 -3.61 -7.63
CA MET A 61 10.41 -4.57 -7.24
C MET A 61 10.75 -6.03 -7.58
N PHE A 62 11.52 -6.27 -8.65
CA PHE A 62 11.93 -7.61 -9.06
C PHE A 62 13.31 -8.02 -8.55
N SER A 63 14.20 -7.06 -8.30
CA SER A 63 15.58 -7.33 -7.89
C SER A 63 15.86 -7.17 -6.40
N ALA A 64 15.01 -6.44 -5.67
CA ALA A 64 15.17 -6.19 -4.24
C ALA A 64 15.15 -7.49 -3.43
N GLN A 65 16.00 -7.52 -2.41
CA GLN A 65 15.99 -8.59 -1.42
C GLN A 65 14.72 -8.50 -0.57
N ALA A 66 14.38 -9.58 0.15
CA ALA A 66 13.15 -9.63 0.94
C ALA A 66 13.08 -8.50 1.97
N GLU A 67 14.21 -8.12 2.55
CA GLU A 67 14.34 -7.04 3.52
C GLU A 67 14.17 -5.63 2.91
N GLU A 68 14.44 -5.49 1.60
CA GLU A 68 14.38 -4.23 0.87
C GLU A 68 13.01 -3.98 0.21
N LYS A 69 12.23 -5.05 0.00
CA LYS A 69 10.90 -4.98 -0.63
C LYS A 69 9.94 -4.03 0.10
N THR A 70 10.03 -3.96 1.42
CA THR A 70 9.23 -3.05 2.24
C THR A 70 9.40 -1.59 1.80
N ASP A 71 10.64 -1.15 1.55
CA ASP A 71 10.91 0.20 1.08
C ASP A 71 10.35 0.43 -0.33
N VAL A 72 10.54 -0.55 -1.21
CA VAL A 72 10.00 -0.51 -2.58
C VAL A 72 8.47 -0.35 -2.57
N TYR A 73 7.77 -1.16 -1.75
CA TYR A 73 6.32 -1.04 -1.62
C TYR A 73 5.90 0.30 -1.01
N ASN A 74 6.65 0.83 -0.04
CA ASN A 74 6.39 2.15 0.52
C ASN A 74 6.57 3.28 -0.51
N ARG A 75 7.60 3.21 -1.35
CA ARG A 75 7.84 4.16 -2.45
C ARG A 75 6.73 4.05 -3.50
N LEU A 76 6.34 2.83 -3.88
CA LEU A 76 5.21 2.58 -4.80
C LEU A 76 3.90 3.13 -4.24
N ALA A 77 3.61 2.87 -2.95
CA ALA A 77 2.41 3.37 -2.29
C ALA A 77 2.34 4.89 -2.34
N ALA A 78 3.44 5.59 -2.01
CA ALA A 78 3.50 7.04 -2.08
C ALA A 78 3.30 7.56 -3.51
N HIS A 79 3.98 6.94 -4.49
CA HIS A 79 3.89 7.31 -5.90
C HIS A 79 2.48 7.20 -6.44
N PHE A 80 1.82 6.05 -6.25
CA PHE A 80 0.46 5.83 -6.73
C PHE A 80 -0.57 6.67 -5.98
N THR A 81 -0.37 6.93 -4.68
CA THR A 81 -1.21 7.88 -3.93
C THR A 81 -1.14 9.29 -4.52
N CYS A 82 0.07 9.74 -4.90
CA CYS A 82 0.25 11.05 -5.54
C CYS A 82 -0.42 11.12 -6.91
N LEU A 83 -0.29 10.06 -7.73
CA LEU A 83 -0.91 9.97 -9.05
C LEU A 83 -2.44 9.88 -9.02
N ASP A 84 -3.01 9.32 -7.95
CA ASP A 84 -4.46 9.10 -7.81
C ASP A 84 -5.27 10.39 -7.62
N GLY A 85 -4.61 11.55 -7.46
CA GLY A 85 -5.21 12.84 -7.16
C GLY A 85 -6.40 13.28 -8.03
N MET A 86 -6.69 12.63 -9.17
CA MET A 86 -7.93 12.80 -9.97
C MET A 86 -8.42 11.54 -10.75
N ASN A 87 -8.00 10.29 -10.44
CA ASN A 87 -8.17 9.16 -11.37
C ASN A 87 -8.94 7.93 -10.82
N LEU A 88 -10.27 7.87 -11.02
CA LEU A 88 -11.19 6.69 -11.01
C LEU A 88 -11.00 5.53 -9.99
N GLY A 89 -10.12 5.61 -8.99
CA GLY A 89 -9.94 4.66 -7.90
C GLY A 89 -8.92 3.53 -8.12
N VAL A 90 -8.46 3.24 -9.35
CA VAL A 90 -7.56 2.09 -9.60
C VAL A 90 -6.15 2.31 -9.03
N LEU A 91 -5.62 3.53 -9.11
CA LEU A 91 -4.28 3.82 -8.60
C LEU A 91 -4.26 3.79 -7.07
N TRP A 92 -5.36 4.21 -6.46
CA TRP A 92 -5.59 4.00 -5.04
C TRP A 92 -5.49 2.52 -4.64
N GLU A 93 -6.14 1.62 -5.39
CA GLU A 93 -6.15 0.19 -5.06
C GLU A 93 -4.73 -0.38 -5.04
N VAL A 94 -3.92 0.01 -6.04
CA VAL A 94 -2.49 -0.33 -6.08
C VAL A 94 -1.75 0.26 -4.87
N ALA A 95 -1.97 1.55 -4.56
CA ALA A 95 -1.31 2.21 -3.43
C ALA A 95 -1.66 1.56 -2.08
N GLY A 96 -2.92 1.20 -1.89
CA GLY A 96 -3.42 0.52 -0.71
C GLY A 96 -2.85 -0.90 -0.57
N SER A 97 -2.79 -1.65 -1.67
CA SER A 97 -2.12 -2.96 -1.70
C SER A 97 -0.64 -2.88 -1.35
N CYS A 98 0.09 -1.92 -1.93
CA CYS A 98 1.50 -1.69 -1.57
C CYS A 98 1.66 -1.34 -0.09
N SER A 99 0.76 -0.52 0.46
CA SER A 99 0.78 -0.16 1.88
C SER A 99 0.56 -1.38 2.78
N ALA A 100 -0.41 -2.24 2.43
CA ALA A 100 -0.69 -3.47 3.17
C ALA A 100 0.48 -4.46 3.11
N LEU A 101 1.14 -4.56 1.96
CA LEU A 101 2.35 -5.38 1.79
C LEU A 101 3.50 -4.89 2.69
N ALA A 102 3.77 -3.58 2.71
CA ALA A 102 4.76 -3.02 3.63
C ALA A 102 4.38 -3.25 5.10
N ALA A 103 3.10 -3.05 5.44
CA ALA A 103 2.59 -3.29 6.78
C ALA A 103 2.77 -4.75 7.22
N ALA A 104 2.62 -5.72 6.31
CA ALA A 104 2.78 -7.14 6.60
C ALA A 104 4.21 -7.54 7.02
N ASP A 105 5.21 -6.72 6.71
CA ASP A 105 6.58 -6.86 7.17
C ASP A 105 6.88 -5.97 8.40
N TYR A 106 5.84 -5.65 9.18
CA TYR A 106 5.90 -4.83 10.40
C TYR A 106 6.39 -3.40 10.19
N ASP A 107 6.24 -2.86 8.98
CA ASP A 107 6.61 -1.48 8.70
C ASP A 107 5.58 -0.49 9.26
N PRO A 108 6.01 0.48 10.08
CA PRO A 108 5.10 1.44 10.68
C PRO A 108 4.45 2.37 9.64
N VAL A 109 5.20 2.77 8.59
CA VAL A 109 4.68 3.68 7.57
C VAL A 109 3.63 2.98 6.71
N GLY A 110 3.89 1.75 6.32
CA GLY A 110 2.94 0.86 5.64
C GLY A 110 1.67 0.67 6.45
N LEU A 111 1.79 0.41 7.76
CA LEU A 111 0.63 0.27 8.66
C LEU A 111 -0.21 1.55 8.67
N LEU A 112 0.42 2.72 8.80
CA LEU A 112 -0.28 4.00 8.84
C LEU A 112 -1.02 4.31 7.53
N ARG A 113 -0.38 4.06 6.39
CA ARG A 113 -1.02 4.21 5.07
C ARG A 113 -2.16 3.21 4.86
N THR A 114 -2.00 1.98 5.35
CA THR A 114 -3.04 0.94 5.34
C THR A 114 -4.26 1.38 6.14
N LEU A 115 -4.04 1.89 7.36
CA LEU A 115 -5.11 2.40 8.23
C LEU A 115 -5.80 3.64 7.63
N LYS A 116 -5.02 4.55 7.03
CA LYS A 116 -5.57 5.68 6.26
C LYS A 116 -6.47 5.16 5.14
N GLY A 117 -6.00 4.18 4.37
CA GLY A 117 -6.78 3.58 3.29
C GLY A 117 -8.11 2.98 3.77
N LEU A 118 -8.11 2.32 4.93
CA LEU A 118 -9.34 1.80 5.54
C LEU A 118 -10.30 2.92 6.01
N SER A 119 -9.78 4.09 6.33
CA SER A 119 -10.56 5.22 6.85
C SER A 119 -11.23 6.09 5.78
N GLU A 120 -10.76 6.04 4.52
CA GLU A 120 -11.24 6.96 3.48
C GLU A 120 -12.69 6.70 3.03
N PRO A 121 -13.46 7.77 2.74
CA PRO A 121 -14.90 7.69 2.50
C PRO A 121 -15.30 7.20 1.10
N TYR A 122 -14.39 7.20 0.11
CA TYR A 122 -14.66 6.76 -1.26
C TYR A 122 -14.87 5.24 -1.40
N ILE A 123 -14.74 4.49 -0.31
CA ILE A 123 -14.90 3.05 -0.26
C ILE A 123 -16.04 2.76 0.74
N THR A 124 -17.28 2.81 0.27
CA THR A 124 -18.46 2.59 1.12
C THR A 124 -19.26 1.36 0.73
N ALA A 125 -19.47 0.51 1.73
CA ALA A 125 -20.74 -0.20 1.97
C ALA A 125 -20.88 -0.65 3.44
N GLN A 126 -19.77 -0.93 4.17
CA GLN A 126 -19.81 -1.60 5.48
C GLN A 126 -18.78 -1.02 6.49
N PRO A 127 -19.15 0.01 7.28
CA PRO A 127 -18.24 0.66 8.24
C PRO A 127 -17.71 -0.27 9.33
N GLU A 128 -18.54 -1.20 9.81
CA GLU A 128 -18.22 -2.12 10.90
C GLU A 128 -17.12 -3.11 10.51
N MET A 129 -17.13 -3.59 9.26
CA MET A 129 -16.09 -4.47 8.73
C MET A 129 -14.73 -3.78 8.68
N ARG A 130 -14.69 -2.48 8.34
CA ARG A 130 -13.44 -1.69 8.29
C ARG A 130 -12.83 -1.52 9.68
N LEU A 131 -13.65 -1.24 10.69
CA LEU A 131 -13.20 -1.13 12.08
C LEU A 131 -12.64 -2.47 12.58
N SER A 132 -13.30 -3.58 12.26
CA SER A 132 -12.82 -4.92 12.59
C SER A 132 -11.46 -5.20 11.94
N VAL A 133 -11.32 -4.95 10.63
CA VAL A 133 -10.06 -5.15 9.90
C VAL A 133 -8.96 -4.25 10.47
N ALA A 134 -9.20 -2.96 10.66
CA ALA A 134 -8.24 -2.02 11.25
C ALA A 134 -7.80 -2.47 12.65
N ALA A 135 -8.71 -2.98 13.47
CA ALA A 135 -8.40 -3.51 14.79
C ALA A 135 -7.48 -4.74 14.71
N THR A 136 -7.66 -5.63 13.72
CA THR A 136 -6.75 -6.77 13.53
C THR A 136 -5.34 -6.33 13.17
N TRP A 137 -5.19 -5.34 12.29
CA TRP A 137 -3.89 -4.77 11.92
C TRP A 137 -3.20 -4.10 13.11
N LEU A 138 -3.92 -3.30 13.88
CA LEU A 138 -3.38 -2.67 15.09
C LEU A 138 -3.00 -3.69 16.16
N SER A 139 -3.79 -4.75 16.34
CA SER A 139 -3.51 -5.80 17.33
C SER A 139 -2.29 -6.63 16.95
N GLU A 140 -2.19 -7.04 15.69
CA GLU A 140 -1.10 -7.90 15.19
C GLU A 140 0.24 -7.15 15.14
N MET A 141 0.20 -5.87 14.77
CA MET A 141 1.39 -5.02 14.72
C MET A 141 1.78 -4.46 16.10
N GLY A 142 1.18 -5.00 17.18
CA GLY A 142 1.59 -4.73 18.55
C GLY A 142 1.20 -3.36 19.07
N GLY A 143 -0.04 -2.93 18.80
CA GLY A 143 -0.61 -1.61 19.09
C GLY A 143 -0.27 -0.98 20.44
N ILE A 144 0.92 -0.38 20.50
CA ILE A 144 1.16 1.02 20.81
C ILE A 144 2.24 1.42 19.82
N LEU A 145 1.86 2.11 18.74
CA LEU A 145 2.84 2.93 18.03
C LEU A 145 3.45 3.83 19.11
N ASN A 146 4.66 3.50 19.57
CA ASN A 146 5.29 4.25 20.64
C ASN A 146 5.24 5.72 20.22
N PRO A 147 4.73 6.65 21.06
CA PRO A 147 4.69 8.07 20.73
C PRO A 147 6.03 8.60 20.22
N THR A 148 7.13 7.99 20.64
CA THR A 148 8.51 8.24 20.20
C THR A 148 8.79 7.80 18.76
N VAL A 149 8.16 6.74 18.27
CA VAL A 149 8.25 6.30 16.86
C VAL A 149 7.38 7.19 16.00
N MET A 150 6.15 7.52 16.45
CA MET A 150 5.27 8.44 15.72
C MET A 150 5.84 9.86 15.62
N SER A 151 6.55 10.34 16.64
CA SER A 151 7.16 11.68 16.63
C SER A 151 8.44 11.78 15.81
N ARG A 152 9.02 10.65 15.40
CA ARG A 152 10.20 10.57 14.52
C ARG A 152 9.83 10.44 13.05
N ILE A 153 8.56 10.15 12.74
CA ILE A 153 8.07 10.12 11.38
C ILE A 153 7.81 11.57 10.96
N ASP A 154 8.55 12.07 9.98
CA ASP A 154 8.15 13.29 9.29
C ASP A 154 6.96 12.95 8.39
N TRP A 155 5.76 13.26 8.87
CA TRP A 155 4.50 12.89 8.24
C TRP A 155 4.25 13.61 6.93
N GLU A 156 4.74 14.83 6.77
CA GLU A 156 4.60 15.59 5.54
C GLU A 156 5.48 14.99 4.44
N HIS A 157 6.72 14.64 4.81
CA HIS A 157 7.64 13.96 3.92
C HIS A 157 7.19 12.53 3.60
N ALA A 158 6.72 11.77 4.60
CA ALA A 158 6.30 10.38 4.45
C ALA A 158 4.97 10.21 3.69
N LEU A 159 4.13 11.24 3.58
CA LEU A 159 2.87 11.15 2.83
C LEU A 159 2.96 11.77 1.42
N GLY A 160 4.17 12.12 0.96
CA GLY A 160 4.38 12.71 -0.36
C GLY A 160 3.76 14.10 -0.50
N GLY A 161 3.46 14.76 0.62
CA GLY A 161 3.05 16.15 0.63
C GLY A 161 4.29 17.00 0.42
N LYS A 162 4.43 17.61 -0.77
CA LYS A 162 5.31 18.77 -0.91
C LYS A 162 4.89 19.77 0.17
N ARG A 163 5.78 20.10 1.11
CA ARG A 163 5.54 21.15 2.10
C ARG A 163 5.11 22.39 1.34
N ARG A 164 3.87 22.81 1.57
CA ARG A 164 3.38 24.10 1.11
C ARG A 164 3.58 25.05 2.29
N ASP A 165 4.40 26.06 2.07
CA ASP A 165 4.44 27.19 2.98
C ASP A 165 3.08 27.90 2.97
N ASP A 166 2.77 28.68 4.00
CA ASP A 166 1.52 29.44 4.14
C ASP A 166 1.24 30.40 2.95
N ASP A 167 2.22 30.61 2.06
CA ASP A 167 2.12 31.40 0.83
C ASP A 167 1.88 30.57 -0.46
N GLY A 168 1.86 29.23 -0.36
CA GLY A 168 1.58 28.31 -1.47
C GLY A 168 2.78 27.96 -2.37
N SER A 169 4.00 28.36 -2.02
CA SER A 169 5.21 27.96 -2.73
C SER A 169 5.66 26.53 -2.39
N ILE A 170 6.32 25.86 -3.35
CA ILE A 170 6.87 24.50 -3.23
C ILE A 170 8.39 24.63 -3.29
N TRP A 171 9.08 24.23 -2.23
CA TRP A 171 10.55 24.16 -2.19
C TRP A 171 11.02 22.71 -2.32
N GLU A 172 12.06 22.50 -3.13
CA GLU A 172 12.90 21.30 -3.12
C GLU A 172 14.19 21.68 -2.38
N GLU A 173 14.52 20.98 -1.30
CA GLU A 173 15.77 21.23 -0.57
C GLU A 173 16.97 20.85 -1.44
N PRO A 174 18.03 21.68 -1.47
CA PRO A 174 19.27 21.32 -2.15
C PRO A 174 20.06 20.28 -1.34
N GLU A 175 20.69 19.36 -2.08
CA GLU A 175 21.51 18.22 -1.62
C GLU A 175 22.52 18.52 -0.50
#